data_AF-A0AAV1ITF8-F1
#
_entry.id   AF-A0AAV1ITF8-F1
#
_cell.length_a   1.000
_cell.length_b   1.000
_cell.length_c   1.000
_cell.angle_alpha   90.00
_cell.angle_beta   90.00
_cell.angle_gamma   90.00
#
_symmetry.space_group_name_H-M   'P 1'
#
loop_
_entity.id
_entity.type
_entity.pdbx_description
1 polymer ?
#
loop_
_entity_poly.entity_id
_entity_poly.type
_entity_poly.pdbx_seq_one_letter_code
_entity_poly.pdbx_strand_id
1 'polypeptide(L)'
;MCIILTCYAVPSSARCKLKQYSHKAVQMDLNGLRCWDEVKILSCWGYCLSYEISHWQFPYKESHHPVCVHGERKHASAKLRHCDPGVEPGTEIYHYVEAASCKCQICSSEDTSCEWLPPDSTIIDGLVREQLLEDME
;
A
#
# COMPACT_ATOMS: atom_id res chain seq x y z
N MET A 1 -31.61 13.98 -17.25
CA MET A 1 -32.55 15.11 -17.13
C MET A 1 -31.94 16.12 -16.18
N CYS A 2 -31.60 17.31 -16.69
CA CYS A 2 -30.96 18.39 -15.96
C CYS A 2 -32.06 19.21 -15.29
N ILE A 3 -32.12 19.24 -13.96
CA ILE A 3 -33.03 20.14 -13.21
C ILE A 3 -32.20 21.36 -12.82
N ILE A 4 -32.80 22.51 -13.09
CA ILE A 4 -32.23 23.85 -13.01
C ILE A 4 -31.72 24.14 -11.58
N LEU A 5 -30.55 24.81 -11.51
CA LEU A 5 -29.99 25.60 -10.39
C LEU A 5 -28.92 25.05 -9.41
N THR A 6 -28.40 23.83 -9.52
CA THR A 6 -27.12 23.50 -8.88
C THR A 6 -26.32 22.49 -9.70
N CYS A 7 -25.27 22.96 -10.40
CA CYS A 7 -24.19 22.07 -10.77
C CYS A 7 -23.46 21.71 -9.48
N TYR A 8 -23.91 20.66 -8.78
CA TYR A 8 -23.06 20.02 -7.80
C TYR A 8 -21.83 19.54 -8.55
N ALA A 9 -20.71 20.23 -8.36
CA ALA A 9 -19.42 19.70 -8.75
C ALA A 9 -19.30 18.36 -8.03
N VAL A 10 -19.47 17.27 -8.78
CA VAL A 10 -19.17 15.93 -8.28
C VAL A 10 -17.75 16.01 -7.75
N PRO A 11 -17.53 15.72 -6.45
CA PRO A 11 -16.21 15.91 -5.84
C PRO A 11 -15.16 15.22 -6.71
N SER A 12 -14.04 15.93 -6.89
CA SER A 12 -12.92 15.52 -7.74
C SER A 12 -12.70 14.02 -7.61
N SER A 13 -12.86 13.35 -8.76
CA SER A 13 -13.01 11.91 -8.88
C SER A 13 -12.19 11.13 -7.84
N ALA A 14 -12.78 10.14 -7.18
CA ALA A 14 -12.07 9.18 -6.33
C ALA A 14 -11.11 8.27 -7.13
N ARG A 15 -10.58 8.74 -8.25
CA ARG A 15 -9.57 8.10 -9.08
C ARG A 15 -8.27 7.94 -8.30
N CYS A 16 -7.46 6.98 -8.74
CA CYS A 16 -6.15 6.68 -8.21
C CYS A 16 -5.28 7.95 -8.02
N LYS A 17 -4.87 8.21 -6.77
CA LYS A 17 -4.09 9.39 -6.37
C LYS A 17 -3.26 9.10 -5.12
N LEU A 18 -2.34 10.01 -4.82
CA LEU A 18 -1.57 9.97 -3.58
C LEU A 18 -2.45 10.21 -2.37
N LYS A 19 -2.16 9.49 -1.29
CA LYS A 19 -2.77 9.66 0.02
C LYS A 19 -1.76 9.30 1.10
N GLN A 20 -1.76 10.09 2.17
CA GLN A 20 -0.93 9.83 3.33
C GLN A 20 -1.61 8.83 4.26
N TYR A 21 -0.86 7.83 4.69
CA TYR A 21 -1.27 6.81 5.66
C TYR A 21 -0.33 6.81 6.86
N SER A 22 -0.89 6.46 8.02
CA SER A 22 -0.14 6.24 9.26
C SER A 22 0.09 4.76 9.45
N HIS A 23 1.35 4.37 9.63
CA HIS A 23 1.75 2.98 9.87
C HIS A 23 2.55 2.89 11.17
N LYS A 24 2.32 1.83 11.95
CA LYS A 24 3.18 1.50 13.09
C LYS A 24 4.44 0.83 12.54
N ALA A 25 5.57 1.52 12.63
CA ALA A 25 6.87 0.96 12.28
C ALA A 25 7.53 0.41 13.55
N VAL A 26 8.12 -0.77 13.42
CA VAL A 26 8.94 -1.42 14.45
C VAL A 26 10.21 -1.89 13.75
N GLN A 27 11.37 -1.60 14.33
CA GLN A 27 12.67 -2.06 13.86
C GLN A 27 13.43 -2.67 15.04
N MET A 28 14.11 -3.80 14.81
CA MET A 28 14.86 -4.52 15.85
C MET A 28 16.35 -4.54 15.50
N ASP A 29 17.21 -4.49 16.51
CA ASP A 29 18.65 -4.69 16.37
C ASP A 29 19.04 -6.18 16.46
N LEU A 30 20.32 -6.47 16.27
CA LEU A 30 20.87 -7.83 16.39
C LEU A 30 20.79 -8.42 17.81
N ASN A 31 20.58 -7.58 18.83
CA ASN A 31 20.44 -7.97 20.22
C ASN A 31 18.96 -8.17 20.63
N GLY A 32 18.02 -8.00 19.70
CA GLY A 32 16.58 -8.09 19.94
C GLY A 32 15.96 -6.87 20.63
N LEU A 33 16.69 -5.75 20.73
CA LEU A 33 16.17 -4.48 21.21
C LEU A 33 15.44 -3.77 20.07
N ARG A 34 14.32 -3.11 20.38
CA ARG A 34 13.45 -2.51 19.37
C ARG A 34 13.33 -1.00 19.49
N CYS A 35 13.14 -0.38 18.33
CA CYS A 35 12.62 0.97 18.18
C CYS A 35 11.25 0.92 17.50
N TRP A 36 10.32 1.78 17.89
CA TRP A 36 9.00 1.86 17.29
C TRP A 36 8.43 3.28 17.27
N ASP A 37 7.62 3.56 16.26
CA ASP A 37 6.87 4.82 16.16
C ASP A 37 5.74 4.72 15.13
N GLU A 38 4.90 5.76 15.08
CA GLU A 38 3.95 5.96 14.00
C GLU A 38 4.61 6.80 12.89
N VAL A 39 4.83 6.17 11.73
CA VAL A 39 5.41 6.82 10.54
C VAL A 39 4.31 7.17 9.56
N LYS A 40 4.44 8.34 8.92
CA LYS A 40 3.51 8.79 7.89
C LYS A 40 4.10 8.51 6.52
N ILE A 41 3.45 7.65 5.75
CA ILE A 41 3.92 7.17 4.45
C ILE A 41 2.95 7.65 3.37
N LEU A 42 3.48 8.20 2.26
CA LEU A 42 2.67 8.46 1.08
C LEU A 42 2.46 7.15 0.30
N SER A 43 1.20 6.81 0.06
CA SER A 43 0.79 5.62 -0.69
C SER A 43 -0.28 5.99 -1.72
N CYS A 44 -0.74 5.00 -2.49
CA CYS A 44 -1.78 5.19 -3.49
C CYS A 44 -3.16 4.77 -3.01
N TRP A 45 -4.17 5.55 -3.36
CA TRP A 45 -5.56 5.27 -3.02
C TRP A 45 -6.50 5.77 -4.11
N GLY A 46 -7.57 5.01 -4.36
CA GLY A 46 -8.65 5.38 -5.25
C GLY A 46 -9.08 4.21 -6.12
N TYR A 47 -9.89 4.51 -7.13
CA TYR A 47 -10.45 3.55 -8.06
C TYR A 47 -9.81 3.67 -9.45
N CYS A 48 -9.78 2.54 -10.15
CA CYS A 48 -9.38 2.45 -11.55
C CYS A 48 -10.56 1.89 -12.36
N LEU A 49 -10.66 2.31 -13.63
CA LEU A 49 -11.71 1.82 -14.51
C LEU A 49 -11.31 0.45 -15.07
N SER A 50 -12.20 -0.52 -14.92
CA SER A 50 -12.08 -1.85 -15.52
C SER A 50 -13.13 -2.06 -16.60
N TYR A 51 -12.85 -2.94 -17.54
CA TYR A 51 -13.79 -3.34 -18.58
C TYR A 51 -13.53 -4.77 -19.05
N GLU A 52 -14.53 -5.33 -19.72
CA GLU A 52 -14.48 -6.65 -20.33
C GLU A 52 -14.93 -6.52 -21.79
N ILE A 53 -14.20 -7.20 -22.68
CA ILE A 53 -14.55 -7.33 -24.10
C ILE A 53 -14.89 -8.79 -24.34
N SER A 54 -16.11 -9.05 -24.80
CA SER A 54 -16.52 -10.41 -25.20
C SER A 54 -15.78 -10.82 -26.48
N HIS A 55 -15.27 -12.05 -26.50
CA HIS A 55 -14.72 -12.61 -27.72
C HIS A 55 -15.85 -13.21 -28.57
N TRP A 56 -15.69 -13.22 -29.89
CA TRP A 56 -16.71 -13.76 -30.80
C TRP A 56 -16.87 -15.28 -30.67
N GLN A 57 -15.82 -15.99 -30.25
CA GLN A 57 -15.90 -17.39 -29.84
C GLN A 57 -16.25 -17.49 -28.36
N PHE A 58 -17.43 -17.99 -28.06
CA PHE A 58 -17.80 -18.39 -26.70
C PHE A 58 -16.98 -19.62 -26.28
N PRO A 59 -16.48 -19.73 -25.03
CA PRO A 59 -16.70 -18.88 -23.85
C PRO A 59 -15.56 -17.88 -23.55
N TYR A 60 -14.82 -17.43 -24.57
CA TYR A 60 -13.64 -16.60 -24.34
C TYR A 60 -14.00 -15.12 -24.13
N LYS A 61 -13.15 -14.42 -23.37
CA LYS A 61 -13.26 -12.98 -23.12
C LYS A 61 -11.89 -12.38 -22.87
N GLU A 62 -11.78 -11.08 -23.09
CA GLU A 62 -10.64 -10.27 -22.71
C GLU A 62 -11.04 -9.36 -21.54
N SER A 63 -10.32 -9.48 -20.42
CA SER A 63 -10.64 -8.79 -19.17
C SER A 63 -9.51 -7.81 -18.82
N HIS A 64 -9.84 -6.53 -18.69
CA HIS A 64 -8.89 -5.48 -18.32
C HIS A 64 -9.23 -4.92 -16.94
N HIS A 65 -8.47 -5.36 -15.93
CA HIS A 65 -8.68 -5.00 -14.51
C HIS A 65 -7.41 -4.37 -13.90
N PRO A 66 -7.16 -3.07 -14.17
CA PRO A 66 -6.02 -2.38 -13.58
C PRO A 66 -6.29 -2.04 -12.11
N VAL A 67 -5.24 -2.00 -11.31
CA VAL A 67 -5.26 -1.62 -9.90
C VAL A 67 -4.51 -0.31 -9.68
N CYS A 68 -4.87 0.40 -8.60
CA CYS A 68 -4.20 1.64 -8.22
C CYS A 68 -2.92 1.31 -7.44
N VAL A 69 -1.76 1.51 -8.07
CA VAL A 69 -0.45 1.16 -7.49
C VAL A 69 0.54 2.31 -7.63
N HIS A 70 1.71 2.15 -7.02
CA HIS A 70 2.79 3.12 -7.09
C HIS A 70 3.23 3.31 -8.55
N GLY A 71 3.19 4.56 -9.00
CA GLY A 71 3.67 4.98 -10.30
C GLY A 71 5.18 5.03 -10.33
N GLU A 72 5.69 6.01 -9.59
CA GLU A 72 7.09 6.18 -9.24
C GLU A 72 7.26 5.94 -7.74
N ARG A 73 8.38 5.33 -7.37
CA ARG A 73 8.71 4.98 -5.99
C ARG A 73 9.89 5.83 -5.52
N LYS A 74 9.86 6.21 -4.25
CA LYS A 74 10.91 7.02 -3.63
C LYS A 74 11.34 6.38 -2.32
N HIS A 75 12.64 6.20 -2.14
CA HIS A 75 13.20 5.81 -0.86
C HIS A 75 13.14 6.99 0.12
N ALA A 76 12.64 6.72 1.31
CA ALA A 76 12.51 7.67 2.40
C ALA A 76 13.03 7.03 3.70
N SER A 77 13.26 7.87 4.70
CA SER A 77 13.62 7.40 6.03
C SER A 77 12.95 8.27 7.09
N ALA A 78 12.63 7.65 8.23
CA ALA A 78 12.07 8.33 9.39
C ALA A 78 12.84 7.90 10.63
N LYS A 79 13.05 8.86 11.55
CA LYS A 79 13.65 8.56 12.86
C LYS A 79 12.56 8.12 13.84
N LEU A 80 12.67 6.90 14.34
CA LEU A 80 11.79 6.34 15.36
C LEU A 80 12.09 6.99 16.71
N ARG A 81 11.06 7.50 17.39
CA ARG A 81 11.23 8.26 18.65
C ARG A 81 11.30 7.39 19.90
N HIS A 82 10.76 6.18 19.86
CA HIS A 82 10.75 5.28 21.02
C HIS A 82 11.70 4.12 20.76
N CYS A 83 12.67 3.94 21.64
CA CYS A 83 13.66 2.87 21.56
C CYS A 83 13.92 2.30 22.95
N ASP A 84 14.23 1.00 23.00
CA ASP A 84 14.70 0.36 24.22
C ASP A 84 16.07 0.91 24.67
N PRO A 85 16.36 0.90 25.98
CA PRO A 85 17.63 1.40 26.49
C PRO A 85 18.80 0.49 26.04
N GLY A 86 19.81 1.09 25.41
CA GLY A 86 21.02 0.36 24.96
C GLY A 86 20.98 -0.14 23.52
N VAL A 87 20.02 0.30 22.72
CA VAL A 87 19.93 -0.05 21.29
C VAL A 87 21.18 0.41 20.50
N GLU A 88 21.57 -0.38 19.50
CA GLU A 88 22.67 -0.03 18.60
C GLU A 88 22.36 1.26 17.81
N PRO A 89 23.32 2.22 17.71
CA PRO A 89 23.12 3.45 16.95
C PRO A 89 22.88 3.16 15.47
N GLY A 90 21.77 3.67 14.93
CA GLY A 90 21.32 3.42 13.56
C GLY A 90 19.98 2.70 13.49
N THR A 91 19.63 1.89 14.51
CA THR A 91 18.35 1.15 14.60
C THR A 91 17.14 2.09 14.70
N GLU A 92 17.37 3.35 15.06
CA GLU A 92 16.31 4.35 15.07
C GLU A 92 15.98 4.89 13.68
N ILE A 93 16.78 4.60 12.64
CA ILE A 93 16.55 5.09 11.27
C ILE A 93 15.79 4.04 10.47
N TYR A 94 14.47 4.21 10.41
CA TYR A 94 13.60 3.34 9.64
C TYR A 94 13.57 3.73 8.17
N HIS A 95 14.08 2.87 7.29
CA HIS A 95 14.06 3.06 5.84
C HIS A 95 12.81 2.41 5.22
N TYR A 96 12.14 3.13 4.34
CA TYR A 96 10.93 2.65 3.66
C TYR A 96 10.79 3.24 2.25
N VAL A 97 9.85 2.70 1.49
CA VAL A 97 9.52 3.18 0.15
C VAL A 97 8.14 3.83 0.16
N GLU A 98 8.06 5.05 -0.34
CA GLU A 98 6.81 5.80 -0.51
C GLU A 98 6.47 5.99 -1.98
N ALA A 99 5.20 6.24 -2.27
CA ALA A 99 4.74 6.62 -3.60
C ALA A 99 5.11 8.07 -3.90
N ALA A 100 5.87 8.29 -4.98
CA ALA A 100 6.07 9.63 -5.55
C ALA A 100 4.93 10.00 -6.51
N SER A 101 4.31 9.01 -7.15
CA SER A 101 3.12 9.17 -7.99
C SER A 101 2.27 7.90 -7.96
N CYS A 102 1.05 7.96 -8.47
CA CYS A 102 0.12 6.84 -8.53
C CYS A 102 -0.42 6.66 -9.95
N LYS A 103 -0.57 5.40 -10.37
CA LYS A 103 -1.12 5.07 -11.69
C LYS A 103 -2.00 3.83 -11.64
N CYS A 104 -2.97 3.78 -12.56
CA CYS A 104 -3.76 2.58 -12.82
C CYS A 104 -3.02 1.72 -13.84
N GLN A 105 -2.59 0.53 -13.43
CA GLN A 105 -1.93 -0.44 -14.31
C GLN A 105 -2.26 -1.88 -13.89
N ILE A 106 -1.90 -2.83 -14.74
CA ILE A 106 -1.90 -4.25 -14.36
C ILE A 106 -0.87 -4.43 -13.24
N CYS A 107 -1.25 -5.17 -12.19
CA CYS A 107 -0.34 -5.45 -11.08
C CYS A 107 0.78 -6.39 -11.53
N SER A 108 2.03 -6.03 -11.22
CA SER A 108 3.19 -6.90 -11.43
C SER A 108 3.62 -7.48 -10.08
N SER A 109 3.80 -8.80 -10.02
CA SER A 109 4.30 -9.51 -8.84
C SER A 109 5.81 -9.36 -8.63
N GLU A 110 6.52 -8.67 -9.53
CA GLU A 110 7.96 -8.42 -9.41
C GLU A 110 8.29 -7.51 -8.22
N ASP A 111 7.40 -6.58 -7.90
CA ASP A 111 7.65 -5.51 -6.94
C ASP A 111 6.43 -5.14 -6.07
N THR A 112 5.33 -5.86 -6.22
CA THR A 112 4.06 -5.60 -5.55
C THR A 112 3.34 -6.93 -5.27
N SER A 113 2.88 -7.17 -4.04
CA SER A 113 1.98 -8.29 -3.81
C SER A 113 0.61 -7.98 -4.43
N CYS A 114 0.25 -8.75 -5.45
CA CYS A 114 -1.01 -8.59 -6.20
C CYS A 114 -2.17 -9.38 -5.59
N GLU A 115 -1.97 -9.95 -4.40
CA GLU A 115 -2.98 -10.71 -3.70
C GLU A 115 -4.05 -9.76 -3.16
N TRP A 116 -5.31 -10.13 -3.37
CA TRP A 116 -6.42 -9.42 -2.76
C TRP A 116 -6.70 -10.02 -1.39
N LEU A 117 -6.35 -9.28 -0.33
CA LEU A 117 -6.71 -9.65 1.04
C LEU A 117 -7.85 -8.74 1.55
N PRO A 118 -8.98 -9.31 1.99
CA PRO A 118 -10.03 -8.54 2.64
C PRO A 118 -9.48 -7.82 3.88
N PRO A 119 -9.95 -6.59 4.17
CA PRO A 119 -9.52 -5.82 5.33
C PRO A 119 -9.82 -6.48 6.70
N ASP A 120 -10.61 -7.57 6.71
CA ASP A 120 -10.98 -8.35 7.89
C ASP A 120 -10.56 -9.83 7.77
N SER A 121 -9.61 -10.14 6.88
CA SER A 121 -9.14 -11.52 6.72
C SER A 121 -8.16 -11.89 7.83
N THR A 122 -8.48 -12.96 8.57
CA THR A 122 -7.59 -13.62 9.54
C THR A 122 -6.28 -14.13 8.90
N ILE A 123 -6.23 -14.15 7.57
CA ILE A 123 -5.05 -14.49 6.78
C ILE A 123 -3.95 -13.44 6.95
N ILE A 124 -4.26 -12.14 7.06
CA ILE A 124 -3.23 -11.11 7.33
C ILE A 124 -2.62 -11.30 8.73
N ASP A 125 -3.44 -11.62 9.74
CA ASP A 125 -2.94 -11.90 11.10
C ASP A 125 -2.04 -13.14 11.11
N GLY A 126 -2.37 -14.14 10.29
CA GLY A 126 -1.55 -15.34 10.04
C GLY A 126 -0.23 -15.02 9.34
N LEU A 127 -0.25 -14.27 8.24
CA LEU A 127 0.94 -13.91 7.47
C LEU A 127 1.87 -12.97 8.24
N VAL A 128 1.33 -11.99 8.98
CA VAL A 128 2.14 -11.14 9.88
C VAL A 128 2.79 -12.00 10.95
N ARG A 129 2.10 -13.02 11.45
CA ARG A 129 2.64 -13.96 12.43
C ARG A 129 3.66 -14.91 11.84
N GLU A 130 3.51 -15.35 10.58
CA GLU A 130 4.53 -16.13 9.86
C GLU A 130 5.77 -15.27 9.58
N GLN A 131 5.61 -14.02 9.14
CA GLN A 131 6.71 -13.07 8.98
C GLN A 131 7.46 -12.84 10.30
N LEU A 132 6.73 -12.66 11.41
CA LEU A 132 7.32 -12.54 12.75
C LEU A 132 8.00 -13.82 13.23
N LEU A 133 7.60 -15.00 12.75
CA LEU A 133 8.23 -16.26 13.09
C LEU A 133 9.48 -16.52 12.23
N GLU A 134 9.45 -16.14 10.96
CA GLU A 134 10.62 -16.17 10.07
C GLU A 134 11.68 -15.14 10.49
N ASP A 135 11.28 -13.98 11.03
CA ASP A 135 12.19 -12.99 11.60
C ASP A 135 12.76 -13.41 12.98
N MET A 136 12.28 -14.54 13.54
CA MET A 136 12.70 -15.11 14.84
C MET A 136 13.48 -16.43 14.73
N GLU A 137 13.72 -16.96 13.52
CA GLU A 137 14.53 -18.16 13.25
C GLU A 137 15.84 -17.82 12.54
#